data_AF-A0AAW0UPV4-F1
#
_entry.id   AF-A0AAW0UPV4-F1
#
_cell.length_a   1.000
_cell.length_b   1.000
_cell.length_c   1.000
_cell.angle_alpha   90.00
_cell.angle_beta   90.00
_cell.angle_gamma   90.00
#
_symmetry.space_group_name_H-M   'P 1'
#
loop_
_entity.id
_entity.type
_entity.pdbx_description
1 polymer ?
#
loop_
_entity_poly.entity_id
_entity_poly.type
_entity_poly.pdbx_seq_one_letter_code
_entity_poly.pdbx_strand_id
1 'polypeptide(L)'
;MTSSVYPRPRVLTMTSSVSPVPVGRAAGVAGSMARLPCLASHAGPPHRPSLVLWYKDRARFPFYTLDLRDEGEQQEFVNAGVRGRAHSGLSGAYLTLDPLHLRDSGRYRCRVDFEVSPTLFAVVDLMVYVAPSRLTVLDGREERVVTGQLGPLTEGDALSLVCIATGGWPAP
;
A
#
# COMPACT_ATOMS: atom_id res chain seq x y z
N MET A 1 -12.82 -45.04 -58.45
CA MET A 1 -13.38 -44.84 -57.10
C MET A 1 -12.38 -44.04 -56.28
N THR A 2 -12.48 -42.71 -56.31
CA THR A 2 -11.52 -41.79 -55.68
C THR A 2 -11.96 -41.48 -54.25
N SER A 3 -11.19 -41.97 -53.27
CA SER A 3 -11.44 -41.72 -51.84
C SER A 3 -11.05 -40.28 -51.50
N SER A 4 -12.03 -39.45 -51.15
CA SER A 4 -11.80 -38.09 -50.64
C SER A 4 -11.33 -38.16 -49.18
N VAL A 5 -10.11 -37.71 -48.93
CA VAL A 5 -9.53 -37.58 -47.59
C VAL A 5 -9.76 -36.14 -47.13
N TYR A 6 -10.76 -35.93 -46.27
CA TYR A 6 -10.94 -34.65 -45.58
C TYR A 6 -10.07 -34.62 -44.31
N PRO A 7 -9.19 -33.63 -44.12
CA PRO A 7 -8.42 -33.48 -42.89
C PRO A 7 -9.31 -33.02 -41.74
N ARG A 8 -9.13 -33.62 -40.55
CA ARG A 8 -9.86 -33.25 -39.33
C ARG A 8 -9.50 -31.82 -38.89
N PRO A 9 -10.48 -31.02 -38.41
CA PRO A 9 -10.19 -29.70 -37.89
C PRO A 9 -9.33 -29.79 -36.63
N ARG A 10 -8.25 -29.01 -36.58
CA ARG A 10 -7.44 -28.82 -35.36
C ARG A 10 -8.27 -28.03 -34.35
N VAL A 11 -8.64 -28.68 -33.25
CA VAL A 11 -9.19 -28.00 -32.08
C VAL A 11 -8.05 -27.22 -31.44
N LEU A 12 -8.08 -25.89 -31.58
CA LEU A 12 -7.19 -25.00 -30.86
C LEU A 12 -7.74 -24.81 -29.44
N THR A 13 -7.12 -25.45 -28.46
CA THR A 13 -7.40 -25.17 -27.04
C THR A 13 -6.90 -23.77 -26.71
N MET A 14 -7.80 -22.81 -26.56
CA MET A 14 -7.49 -21.51 -25.96
C MET A 14 -7.23 -21.71 -24.47
N THR A 15 -5.98 -21.89 -24.08
CA THR A 15 -5.58 -21.75 -22.68
C THR A 15 -5.62 -20.26 -22.35
N SER A 16 -6.64 -19.81 -21.62
CA SER A 16 -6.70 -18.46 -21.09
C SER A 16 -5.56 -18.27 -20.07
N SER A 17 -4.46 -17.65 -20.48
CA SER A 17 -3.47 -17.15 -19.55
C SER A 17 -4.04 -15.92 -18.86
N VAL A 18 -4.66 -16.10 -17.69
CA VAL A 18 -5.01 -14.99 -16.81
C VAL A 18 -3.69 -14.37 -16.33
N SER A 19 -3.25 -13.27 -16.95
CA SER A 19 -2.13 -12.50 -16.44
C SER A 19 -2.52 -11.92 -15.08
N PRO A 20 -1.73 -12.15 -14.01
CA PRO A 20 -2.04 -11.59 -12.70
C PRO A 20 -1.98 -10.06 -12.77
N VAL A 21 -3.00 -9.39 -12.27
CA VAL A 21 -3.00 -7.92 -12.10
C VAL A 21 -1.80 -7.55 -11.22
N PRO A 22 -0.90 -6.64 -11.66
CA PRO A 22 0.24 -6.22 -10.86
C PRO A 22 -0.23 -5.64 -9.52
N VAL A 23 0.26 -6.19 -8.41
CA VAL A 23 -0.04 -5.71 -7.06
C VAL A 23 1.10 -4.82 -6.59
N GLY A 24 0.82 -3.53 -6.42
CA GLY A 24 1.74 -2.59 -5.78
C GLY A 24 1.93 -2.91 -4.30
N ARG A 25 3.04 -2.43 -3.72
CA ARG A 25 3.31 -2.55 -2.28
C ARG A 25 3.61 -1.18 -1.70
N ALA A 26 3.01 -0.88 -0.57
CA ALA A 26 3.28 0.32 0.21
C ALA A 26 3.57 -0.08 1.66
N ALA A 27 4.42 0.68 2.33
CA ALA A 27 4.74 0.48 3.74
C ALA A 27 4.86 1.82 4.45
N GLY A 28 4.53 1.85 5.74
CA GLY A 28 4.66 3.04 6.57
C GLY A 28 4.67 2.70 8.05
N VAL A 29 4.96 3.69 8.88
CA VAL A 29 4.96 3.55 10.35
C VAL A 29 3.69 4.23 10.89
N ALA A 30 3.06 3.65 11.90
CA ALA A 30 1.92 4.27 12.56
C ALA A 30 2.27 5.69 13.03
N GLY A 31 1.39 6.65 12.75
CA GLY A 31 1.62 8.08 12.97
C GLY A 31 2.27 8.82 11.80
N SER A 32 2.82 8.13 10.79
CA SER A 32 3.37 8.77 9.59
C SER A 32 2.34 8.90 8.47
N MET A 33 2.65 9.73 7.47
CA MET A 33 1.94 9.77 6.19
C MET A 33 2.34 8.58 5.31
N ALA A 34 1.41 8.03 4.53
CA ALA A 34 1.72 7.14 3.41
C ALA A 34 0.89 7.46 2.17
N ARG A 35 1.46 7.20 0.99
CA ARG A 35 0.82 7.36 -0.32
C ARG A 35 0.69 6.02 -1.01
N LEU A 36 -0.54 5.66 -1.37
CA LEU A 36 -0.88 4.41 -2.04
C LEU A 36 -1.02 4.70 -3.55
N PRO A 37 -0.18 4.12 -4.42
CA PRO A 37 -0.22 4.37 -5.86
C PRO A 37 -1.44 3.69 -6.51
N CYS A 38 -2.14 4.41 -7.39
CA CYS A 38 -3.27 3.89 -8.15
C CYS A 38 -2.91 3.61 -9.63
N LEU A 39 -1.69 3.98 -10.06
CA LEU A 39 -1.26 3.87 -11.45
C LEU A 39 -0.41 2.62 -11.67
N ALA A 40 -1.02 1.55 -12.20
CA ALA A 40 -0.28 0.52 -12.91
C ALA A 40 0.10 1.09 -14.28
N SER A 41 1.39 1.17 -14.57
CA SER A 41 1.95 1.76 -15.79
C SER A 41 1.22 1.33 -17.07
N HIS A 42 0.48 2.25 -17.71
CA HIS A 42 0.25 2.19 -19.15
C HIS A 42 0.42 3.59 -19.75
N ALA A 43 1.31 3.64 -20.74
CA ALA A 43 1.88 4.83 -21.34
C ALA A 43 0.84 5.67 -22.10
N GLY A 44 0.65 6.91 -21.67
CA GLY A 44 -0.17 7.93 -22.33
C GLY A 44 -0.44 9.09 -21.37
N PRO A 45 -0.75 10.31 -21.86
CA PRO A 45 -1.15 11.41 -20.98
C PRO A 45 -2.42 10.98 -20.21
N PRO A 46 -2.44 11.06 -18.86
CA PRO A 46 -3.65 10.76 -18.12
C PRO A 46 -4.69 11.82 -18.50
N HIS A 47 -5.75 11.39 -19.17
CA HIS A 47 -6.95 12.20 -19.30
C HIS A 47 -7.47 12.55 -17.90
N ARG A 48 -8.11 13.71 -17.73
CA ARG A 48 -8.68 14.11 -16.43
C ARG A 48 -9.65 13.01 -15.96
N PRO A 49 -9.49 12.46 -14.74
CA PRO A 49 -10.42 11.46 -14.24
C PRO A 49 -11.78 12.09 -13.97
N SER A 50 -12.83 11.31 -14.20
CA SER A 50 -14.23 11.68 -13.91
C SER A 50 -14.67 11.16 -12.53
N LEU A 51 -14.17 10.00 -12.11
CA LEU A 51 -14.51 9.39 -10.83
C LEU A 51 -13.33 8.55 -10.31
N VAL A 52 -12.97 8.73 -9.05
CA VAL A 52 -11.93 7.97 -8.35
C VAL A 52 -12.53 7.26 -7.14
N LEU A 53 -12.38 5.94 -7.09
CA LEU A 53 -12.93 5.09 -6.03
C LEU A 53 -11.84 4.26 -5.38
N TRP A 54 -11.86 4.20 -4.05
CA TRP A 54 -10.99 3.31 -3.28
C TRP A 54 -11.78 2.36 -2.41
N TYR A 55 -11.36 1.10 -2.44
CA TYR A 55 -11.91 0.00 -1.66
C TYR A 55 -10.82 -0.58 -0.78
N LYS A 56 -11.22 -1.08 0.39
CA LYS A 56 -10.32 -1.76 1.31
C LYS A 56 -10.75 -3.21 1.48
N ASP A 57 -9.77 -4.10 1.48
CA ASP A 57 -9.88 -5.55 1.62
C ASP A 57 -10.95 -6.13 0.69
N ARG A 58 -11.98 -6.77 1.25
CA ARG A 58 -13.10 -7.36 0.51
C ARG A 58 -14.36 -6.49 0.54
N ALA A 59 -14.25 -5.21 0.92
CA ALA A 59 -15.40 -4.31 0.95
C ALA A 59 -16.01 -4.16 -0.45
N ARG A 60 -17.35 -4.26 -0.52
CA ARG A 60 -18.14 -4.07 -1.74
C ARG A 60 -18.34 -2.60 -2.10
N PHE A 61 -18.38 -1.73 -1.09
CA PHE A 61 -18.57 -0.30 -1.25
C PHE A 61 -17.24 0.44 -1.06
N PRO A 62 -17.00 1.53 -1.80
CA PRO A 62 -15.80 2.33 -1.65
C PRO A 62 -15.82 3.03 -0.28
N PHE A 63 -14.66 3.12 0.37
CA PHE A 63 -14.52 3.90 1.60
C PHE A 63 -14.13 5.35 1.32
N TYR A 64 -13.66 5.62 0.10
CA TYR A 64 -13.31 6.94 -0.40
C TYR A 64 -13.78 7.08 -1.85
N THR A 65 -14.42 8.20 -2.16
CA THR A 65 -14.90 8.55 -3.51
C THR A 65 -14.59 10.01 -3.76
N LEU A 66 -14.02 10.30 -4.92
CA LEU A 66 -13.83 11.64 -5.44
C LEU A 66 -14.53 11.70 -6.80
N ASP A 67 -15.63 12.43 -6.85
CA ASP A 67 -16.43 12.65 -8.06
C ASP A 67 -16.06 14.00 -8.68
N LEU A 68 -15.68 13.97 -9.95
CA LEU A 68 -15.20 15.11 -10.72
C LEU A 68 -16.03 15.34 -11.99
N ARG A 69 -17.18 14.66 -12.13
CA ARG A 69 -18.06 14.72 -13.30
C ARG A 69 -18.74 16.09 -13.47
N ASP A 70 -19.03 16.76 -12.36
CA ASP A 70 -19.64 18.08 -12.39
C ASP A 70 -18.54 19.15 -12.50
N GLU A 71 -18.58 19.91 -13.59
CA GLU A 71 -17.68 21.03 -13.89
C GLU A 71 -17.91 22.19 -12.89
N GLY A 72 -17.38 22.05 -11.67
CA GLY A 72 -17.38 23.11 -10.66
C GLY A 72 -17.59 22.65 -9.22
N GLU A 73 -18.07 21.43 -8.99
CA GLU A 73 -18.35 20.93 -7.65
C GLU A 73 -17.70 19.55 -7.44
N GLN A 74 -16.65 19.53 -6.61
CA GLN A 74 -16.00 18.28 -6.21
C GLN A 74 -16.81 17.66 -5.09
N GLN A 75 -17.39 16.48 -5.34
CA GLN A 75 -18.08 15.73 -4.30
C GLN A 75 -17.16 14.64 -3.75
N GLU A 76 -16.79 14.80 -2.48
CA GLU A 76 -15.96 13.84 -1.77
C GLU A 76 -16.79 13.07 -0.75
N PHE A 77 -16.80 11.75 -0.88
CA PHE A 77 -17.36 10.88 0.14
C PHE A 77 -16.24 10.10 0.83
N VAL A 78 -16.15 10.27 2.14
CA VAL A 78 -15.18 9.56 2.98
C VAL A 78 -15.88 8.89 4.15
N ASN A 79 -15.66 7.60 4.29
CA ASN A 79 -16.15 6.82 5.43
C ASN A 79 -15.60 7.39 6.74
N ALA A 80 -16.42 7.39 7.80
CA ALA A 80 -16.07 7.91 9.12
C ALA A 80 -14.73 7.39 9.67
N GLY A 81 -14.33 6.14 9.37
CA GLY A 81 -13.08 5.56 9.87
C GLY A 81 -11.79 6.22 9.37
N VAL A 82 -11.85 6.95 8.25
CA VAL A 82 -10.70 7.64 7.64
C VAL A 82 -10.99 9.11 7.31
N ARG A 83 -12.15 9.63 7.73
CA ARG A 83 -12.54 11.04 7.55
C ARG A 83 -11.49 11.96 8.17
N GLY A 84 -11.06 12.97 7.40
CA GLY A 84 -10.01 13.91 7.81
C GLY A 84 -8.58 13.39 7.70
N ARG A 85 -8.37 12.12 7.32
CA ARG A 85 -7.03 11.51 7.13
C ARG A 85 -6.77 11.00 5.73
N ALA A 86 -7.82 10.63 5.01
CA ALA A 86 -7.75 10.18 3.63
C ALA A 86 -7.95 11.36 2.69
N HIS A 87 -7.06 11.53 1.72
CA HIS A 87 -7.22 12.50 0.64
C HIS A 87 -6.59 11.99 -0.66
N SER A 88 -7.20 12.31 -1.79
CA SER A 88 -6.70 12.01 -3.14
C SER A 88 -6.47 13.30 -3.91
N GLY A 89 -5.39 13.37 -4.67
CA GLY A 89 -5.21 14.44 -5.65
C GLY A 89 -6.22 14.32 -6.80
N LEU A 90 -6.47 15.42 -7.52
CA LEU A 90 -7.40 15.47 -8.66
C LEU A 90 -6.99 14.54 -9.82
N SER A 91 -5.72 14.15 -9.90
CA SER A 91 -5.25 13.18 -10.89
C SER A 91 -5.66 11.74 -10.57
N GLY A 92 -6.16 11.46 -9.36
CA GLY A 92 -6.45 10.11 -8.89
C GLY A 92 -5.22 9.21 -8.76
N ALA A 93 -4.01 9.76 -8.91
CA ALA A 93 -2.78 8.98 -8.98
C ALA A 93 -2.39 8.30 -7.66
N TYR A 94 -2.77 8.90 -6.54
CA TYR A 94 -2.45 8.43 -5.20
C TYR A 94 -3.59 8.70 -4.22
N LEU A 95 -3.77 7.78 -3.27
CA LEU A 95 -4.48 8.06 -2.02
C LEU A 95 -3.44 8.29 -0.93
N THR A 96 -3.53 9.42 -0.25
CA THR A 96 -2.75 9.67 0.96
C THR A 96 -3.57 9.30 2.18
N LEU A 97 -2.93 8.63 3.14
CA LEU A 97 -3.42 8.43 4.50
C LEU A 97 -2.48 9.12 5.49
N ASP A 98 -2.99 10.06 6.26
CA ASP A 98 -2.22 10.83 7.24
C ASP A 98 -3.07 11.25 8.46
N PRO A 99 -2.75 10.82 9.70
CA PRO A 99 -1.71 9.85 10.04
C PRO A 99 -2.16 8.40 9.73
N LEU A 100 -1.19 7.51 9.51
CA LEU A 100 -1.43 6.07 9.45
C LEU A 100 -1.78 5.48 10.82
N HIS A 101 -2.71 4.54 10.84
CA HIS A 101 -2.95 3.67 11.98
C HIS A 101 -2.62 2.21 11.64
N LEU A 102 -2.27 1.39 12.64
CA LEU A 102 -1.99 -0.05 12.43
C LEU A 102 -3.11 -0.76 11.68
N ARG A 103 -4.37 -0.44 12.02
CA ARG A 103 -5.58 -0.96 11.37
C ARG A 103 -5.70 -0.60 9.89
N ASP A 104 -4.95 0.37 9.39
CA ASP A 104 -4.96 0.77 7.98
C ASP A 104 -4.20 -0.25 7.12
N SER A 105 -3.40 -1.16 7.71
CA SER A 105 -2.83 -2.31 6.99
C SER A 105 -3.92 -3.12 6.27
N GLY A 106 -3.62 -3.59 5.07
CA GLY A 106 -4.56 -4.38 4.28
C GLY A 106 -4.40 -4.18 2.78
N ARG A 107 -5.30 -4.78 2.01
CA ARG A 107 -5.29 -4.71 0.54
C ARG A 107 -6.21 -3.62 0.05
N TYR A 108 -5.69 -2.68 -0.70
CA TYR A 108 -6.44 -1.59 -1.30
C TYR A 108 -6.66 -1.87 -2.78
N ARG A 109 -7.83 -1.50 -3.27
CA ARG A 109 -8.16 -1.54 -4.70
C ARG A 109 -8.59 -0.15 -5.11
N CYS A 110 -7.96 0.41 -6.13
CA CYS A 110 -8.42 1.64 -6.74
C CYS A 110 -9.12 1.36 -8.07
N ARG A 111 -10.08 2.22 -8.40
CA ARG A 111 -10.73 2.31 -9.70
C ARG A 111 -10.76 3.77 -10.11
N VAL A 112 -10.32 4.06 -11.33
CA VAL A 112 -10.35 5.40 -11.92
C VAL A 112 -11.09 5.34 -13.22
N ASP A 113 -12.23 6.02 -13.29
CA ASP A 113 -13.02 6.14 -14.51
C ASP A 113 -12.68 7.47 -15.21
N PHE A 114 -12.55 7.41 -16.53
CA PHE A 114 -12.32 8.56 -17.39
C PHE A 114 -13.53 8.73 -18.31
N GLU A 115 -13.75 9.95 -18.82
CA GLU A 115 -14.85 10.20 -19.75
C GLU A 115 -14.68 9.45 -21.07
N VAL A 116 -13.44 9.39 -21.56
CA VAL A 116 -13.12 8.85 -22.90
C VAL A 116 -12.21 7.63 -22.82
N SER A 117 -11.31 7.57 -21.84
CA SER A 117 -10.34 6.48 -21.71
C SER A 117 -10.90 5.28 -20.95
N PRO A 118 -10.33 4.08 -21.15
CA PRO A 118 -10.71 2.91 -20.37
C PRO A 118 -10.51 3.12 -18.87
N THR A 119 -11.41 2.55 -18.06
CA THR A 119 -11.25 2.50 -16.60
C THR A 119 -9.94 1.80 -16.21
N LEU A 120 -9.19 2.42 -15.30
CA LEU A 120 -8.00 1.83 -14.71
C LEU A 120 -8.30 1.22 -13.34
N PHE A 121 -7.61 0.12 -13.06
CA PHE A 121 -7.65 -0.58 -11.79
C PHE A 121 -6.24 -0.84 -11.29
N ALA A 122 -6.01 -0.65 -9.99
CA ALA A 122 -4.79 -1.07 -9.33
C ALA A 122 -5.09 -1.71 -7.99
N VAL A 123 -4.19 -2.59 -7.56
CA VAL A 123 -4.23 -3.22 -6.25
C VAL A 123 -2.95 -2.87 -5.51
N VAL A 124 -3.05 -2.46 -4.26
CA VAL A 124 -1.90 -2.13 -3.41
C VAL A 124 -2.03 -2.83 -2.07
N ASP A 125 -1.00 -3.57 -1.66
CA ASP A 125 -0.91 -4.10 -0.31
C ASP A 125 -0.16 -3.08 0.58
N LEU A 126 -0.85 -2.54 1.60
CA LEU A 126 -0.29 -1.62 2.59
C LEU A 126 0.08 -2.37 3.87
N MET A 127 1.34 -2.26 4.28
CA MET A 127 1.87 -2.75 5.55
C MET A 127 2.15 -1.58 6.50
N VAL A 128 1.54 -1.58 7.68
CA VAL A 128 1.81 -0.57 8.72
C VAL A 128 2.60 -1.20 9.86
N TYR A 129 3.73 -0.59 10.18
CA TYR A 129 4.61 -0.96 11.28
C TYR A 129 4.35 -0.07 12.50
N VAL A 130 4.58 -0.59 13.70
CA VAL A 130 4.58 0.20 14.94
C VAL A 130 5.98 0.17 15.53
N ALA A 131 6.57 1.34 15.76
CA ALA A 131 7.90 1.43 16.35
C ALA A 131 7.92 0.85 17.79
N PRO A 132 9.06 0.34 18.27
CA PRO A 132 9.20 -0.09 19.65
C PRO A 132 8.81 1.03 20.61
N SER A 133 8.04 0.68 21.64
CA SER A 133 7.57 1.63 22.66
C SER A 133 8.69 2.08 23.61
N ARG A 134 9.73 1.27 23.75
CA ARG A 134 10.86 1.50 24.63
C ARG A 134 12.11 0.80 24.11
N LEU A 135 13.22 1.50 24.13
CA LEU A 135 14.57 0.98 23.91
C LEU A 135 15.34 1.05 25.23
N THR A 136 16.08 0.01 25.57
CA THR A 136 16.93 -0.05 26.77
C THR A 136 18.30 -0.56 26.37
N VAL A 137 19.33 0.25 26.61
CA VAL A 137 20.71 -0.15 26.35
C VAL A 137 21.31 -0.66 27.66
N LEU A 138 21.89 -1.84 27.63
CA LEU A 138 22.59 -2.45 28.75
C LEU A 138 24.09 -2.52 28.46
N ASP A 139 24.91 -2.37 29.49
CA ASP A 139 26.29 -2.82 29.48
C ASP A 139 26.30 -4.36 29.51
N GLY A 140 26.81 -4.98 28.45
CA GLY A 140 26.82 -6.43 28.29
C GLY A 140 27.72 -7.16 29.28
N ARG A 141 28.56 -6.45 30.05
CA ARG A 141 29.40 -7.04 31.11
C ARG A 141 28.69 -7.10 32.46
N GLU A 142 27.90 -6.07 32.77
CA GLU A 142 27.29 -5.89 34.10
C GLU A 142 25.75 -5.99 34.09
N GLU A 143 25.14 -6.22 32.91
CA GLU A 143 23.68 -6.11 32.66
C GLU A 143 23.07 -4.79 33.16
N ARG A 144 23.90 -3.76 33.33
CA ARG A 144 23.50 -2.48 33.90
C ARG A 144 22.90 -1.59 32.82
N VAL A 145 21.76 -0.97 33.11
CA VAL A 145 21.14 0.00 32.20
C VAL A 145 22.05 1.21 32.02
N VAL A 146 22.32 1.55 30.77
CA VAL A 146 23.10 2.71 30.35
C VAL A 146 22.15 3.87 30.10
N THR A 147 22.30 4.96 30.87
CA THR A 147 21.51 6.19 30.70
C THR A 147 22.44 7.37 30.43
N GLY A 148 22.49 7.82 29.17
CA GLY A 148 23.25 9.00 28.75
C GLY A 148 24.74 8.72 28.55
N GLN A 149 25.47 8.38 29.60
CA GLN A 149 26.92 8.18 29.55
C GLN A 149 27.32 6.78 30.06
N LEU A 150 28.26 6.17 29.34
CA LEU A 150 28.84 4.87 29.64
C LEU A 150 30.30 5.06 30.06
N GLY A 151 30.69 4.47 31.19
CA GLY A 151 32.07 4.47 31.68
C GLY A 151 32.19 4.69 33.19
N PRO A 152 33.43 4.81 33.71
CA PRO A 152 34.70 4.86 32.96
C PRO A 152 35.05 3.52 32.28
N LEU A 153 35.63 3.60 31.07
CA LEU A 153 36.10 2.44 30.30
C LEU A 153 37.62 2.48 30.20
N THR A 154 38.26 1.32 30.25
CA THR A 154 39.72 1.20 30.09
C THR A 154 40.08 1.06 28.61
N GLU A 155 41.09 1.79 28.16
CA GLU A 155 41.61 1.63 26.80
C GLU A 155 42.19 0.22 26.61
N GLY A 156 41.79 -0.46 25.53
CA GLY A 156 42.15 -1.85 25.25
C GLY A 156 41.10 -2.88 25.68
N ASP A 157 40.10 -2.50 26.48
CA ASP A 157 39.00 -3.39 26.87
C ASP A 157 37.95 -3.57 25.76
N ALA A 158 37.42 -4.79 25.63
CA ALA A 158 36.31 -5.08 24.71
C ALA A 158 34.97 -4.58 25.26
N LEU A 159 34.40 -3.53 24.67
CA LEU A 159 33.09 -3.01 25.04
C LEU A 159 31.95 -3.85 24.44
N SER A 160 30.97 -4.25 25.25
CA SER A 160 29.75 -4.94 24.82
C SER A 160 28.51 -4.14 25.24
N LEU A 161 27.61 -3.87 24.30
CA LEU A 161 26.34 -3.19 24.56
C LEU A 161 25.20 -4.02 24.00
N VAL A 162 24.13 -4.17 24.80
CA VAL A 162 22.92 -4.90 24.41
C VAL A 162 21.77 -3.92 24.32
N CYS A 163 21.13 -3.83 23.16
CA CYS A 163 19.91 -3.05 22.98
C CYS A 163 18.70 -3.97 23.07
N ILE A 164 17.82 -3.70 24.03
CA ILE A 164 16.55 -4.39 24.20
C ILE A 164 15.43 -3.47 23.72
N ALA A 165 14.73 -3.88 22.67
CA ALA A 165 13.55 -3.21 22.14
C ALA A 165 12.28 -3.91 22.65
N THR A 166 11.33 -3.16 23.19
CA THR A 166 10.06 -3.70 23.72
C THR A 166 8.84 -3.00 23.12
N GLY A 167 7.77 -3.78 22.89
CA GLY A 167 6.58 -3.35 22.15
C GLY A 167 6.79 -3.36 20.64
N GLY A 168 6.04 -2.54 19.91
CA GLY A 168 6.10 -2.48 18.44
C GLY A 168 5.27 -3.55 17.73
N TRP A 169 5.16 -3.42 16.40
CA TRP A 169 4.50 -4.39 15.52
C TRP A 169 5.13 -4.41 14.12
N PRO A 170 5.53 -5.59 13.59
CA PRO A 170 5.61 -6.87 14.31
C PRO A 170 6.59 -6.78 15.49
N ALA A 171 6.64 -7.82 16.32
CA ALA A 171 7.61 -7.86 17.40
C ALA A 171 9.03 -7.64 16.83
N PRO A 172 9.80 -6.67 17.38
CA PRO A 172 11.11 -6.27 16.87
C PRO A 172 12.15 -7.38 16.99
#